data_AF-A0A6N8BA61-F1
#
_entry.id   AF-A0A6N8BA61-F1
#
_cell.length_a   1.000
_cell.length_b   1.000
_cell.length_c   1.000
_cell.angle_alpha   90.00
_cell.angle_beta   90.00
_cell.angle_gamma   90.00
#
_symmetry.space_group_name_H-M   'P 1'
#
loop_
_entity.id
_entity.type
_entity.pdbx_description
1 polymer ?
#
loop_
_entity_poly.entity_id
_entity_poly.type
_entity_poly.pdbx_seq_one_letter_code
_entity_poly.pdbx_strand_id
1 'polypeptide(L)'
;MNNEELRKKVRSAAAEILYTEAVISPVNLLMKIGLLSKKDYEDWRMGRISNLERVCRANLSKLSIAMKELRKFARENNLKPSKTVYKKWGKGKKILLQFSKYNKPAIEEAYSTHYIDSGKDSGRKQSAR
;
A
#
# COMPACT_ATOMS: atom_id res chain seq x y z
N MET A 1 7.34 5.85 -18.01
CA MET A 1 8.04 5.56 -16.73
C MET A 1 8.80 4.26 -16.85
N ASN A 2 10.13 4.35 -16.90
CA ASN A 2 11.04 3.20 -16.83
C ASN A 2 11.22 2.73 -15.37
N ASN A 3 12.01 1.68 -15.16
CA ASN A 3 12.19 1.08 -13.83
C ASN A 3 12.95 1.99 -12.86
N GLU A 4 13.97 2.70 -13.33
CA GLU A 4 14.78 3.60 -12.49
C GLU A 4 14.00 4.83 -12.06
N GLU A 5 13.23 5.42 -12.98
CA GLU A 5 12.30 6.51 -12.68
C GLU A 5 11.25 6.07 -11.65
N LEU A 6 10.72 4.86 -11.78
CA LEU A 6 9.77 4.31 -10.81
C LEU A 6 10.42 4.19 -9.43
N ARG A 7 11.63 3.63 -9.33
CA ARG A 7 12.34 3.50 -8.05
C ARG A 7 12.57 4.86 -7.38
N LYS A 8 13.01 5.85 -8.15
CA LYS A 8 13.20 7.23 -7.66
C LYS A 8 11.89 7.83 -7.15
N LYS A 9 10.79 7.69 -7.91
CA LYS A 9 9.47 8.16 -7.48
C LYS A 9 8.98 7.47 -6.22
N VAL A 10 9.19 6.15 -6.10
CA VAL A 10 8.83 5.40 -4.90
C VAL A 10 9.58 5.95 -3.69
N ARG A 11 10.90 6.14 -3.78
CA ARG A 11 11.69 6.69 -2.67
C ARG A 11 11.27 8.10 -2.27
N SER A 12 11.06 8.99 -3.25
CA SER A 12 10.61 10.36 -3.00
C SER A 12 9.26 10.37 -2.28
N ALA A 13 8.28 9.64 -2.82
CA ALA A 13 6.95 9.54 -2.24
C ALA A 13 6.96 8.88 -0.86
N ALA A 14 7.77 7.83 -0.66
CA ALA A 14 7.92 7.16 0.62
C ALA A 14 8.50 8.10 1.68
N ALA A 15 9.53 8.90 1.35
CA ALA A 15 10.10 9.89 2.24
C ALA A 15 9.09 11.00 2.61
N GLU A 16 8.34 11.50 1.63
CA GLU A 16 7.27 12.48 1.87
C GLU A 16 6.18 11.92 2.80
N ILE A 17 5.67 10.72 2.54
CA ILE A 17 4.65 10.07 3.37
C ILE A 17 5.17 9.83 4.79
N LEU A 18 6.41 9.37 4.93
CA LEU A 18 7.03 9.14 6.23
C LEU A 18 7.14 10.44 7.03
N TYR A 19 7.51 11.53 6.37
CA TYR A 19 7.60 12.84 6.98
C TYR A 19 6.24 13.32 7.50
N THR A 20 5.16 13.13 6.74
CA THR A 20 3.82 13.64 7.07
C THR A 20 2.97 12.72 7.95
N GLU A 21 3.04 11.40 7.78
CA GLU A 21 2.10 10.43 8.36
C GLU A 21 2.75 9.41 9.32
N ALA A 22 4.09 9.38 9.42
CA ALA A 22 4.88 8.40 10.21
C ALA A 22 4.65 6.91 9.84
N VAL A 23 3.74 6.62 8.91
CA VAL A 23 3.38 5.29 8.44
C VAL A 23 3.26 5.32 6.93
N ILE A 24 3.92 4.38 6.26
CA ILE A 24 3.84 4.21 4.81
C ILE A 24 3.00 2.97 4.52
N SER A 25 1.85 3.16 3.87
CA SER A 25 1.07 2.06 3.33
C SER A 25 1.32 1.90 1.81
N PRO A 26 1.33 0.67 1.28
CA PRO A 26 1.46 0.43 -0.16
C PRO A 26 0.39 1.16 -1.00
N VAL A 27 -0.85 1.24 -0.51
CA VAL A 27 -1.94 1.94 -1.22
C VAL A 27 -1.72 3.46 -1.25
N ASN A 28 -1.29 4.08 -0.14
CA ASN A 28 -0.97 5.50 -0.10
C ASN A 28 0.20 5.81 -1.03
N LEU A 29 1.23 4.96 -1.03
CA LEU A 29 2.35 5.10 -1.95
C LEU A 29 1.88 5.07 -3.41
N LEU A 30 1.11 4.05 -3.81
CA LEU A 30 0.60 3.93 -5.18
C LEU A 30 -0.25 5.13 -5.59
N MET A 31 -1.06 5.67 -4.68
CA MET A 31 -1.82 6.89 -4.95
C MET A 31 -0.90 8.10 -5.14
N LYS A 32 0.08 8.28 -4.26
CA LYS A 32 1.04 9.39 -4.29
C LYS A 32 1.88 9.41 -5.57
N ILE A 33 2.29 8.24 -6.09
CA ILE A 33 3.04 8.15 -7.36
C ILE A 33 2.14 8.06 -8.61
N GLY A 34 0.82 8.16 -8.44
CA GLY A 34 -0.16 8.21 -9.54
C GLY A 34 -0.46 6.86 -10.21
N LEU A 35 -0.08 5.74 -9.59
CA LEU A 35 -0.38 4.40 -10.09
C LEU A 35 -1.77 3.89 -9.67
N LEU A 36 -2.37 4.50 -8.66
CA LEU A 36 -3.73 4.20 -8.20
C LEU A 36 -4.49 5.52 -8.05
N SER A 37 -5.71 5.63 -8.57
CA SER A 37 -6.52 6.82 -8.32
C SER A 37 -7.26 6.70 -6.99
N LYS A 38 -7.58 7.83 -6.35
CA LYS A 38 -8.39 7.85 -5.13
C LYS A 38 -9.76 7.18 -5.36
N LYS A 39 -10.38 7.45 -6.51
CA LYS A 39 -11.66 6.84 -6.89
C LYS A 39 -11.56 5.32 -6.99
N ASP A 40 -10.53 4.80 -7.67
CA ASP A 40 -10.32 3.36 -7.83
C ASP A 40 -10.01 2.68 -6.49
N TYR A 41 -9.24 3.35 -5.63
CA TYR A 41 -9.02 2.91 -4.26
C TYR A 41 -10.33 2.81 -3.48
N GLU A 42 -11.18 3.84 -3.53
CA GLU A 42 -12.47 3.86 -2.84
C GLU A 42 -13.43 2.79 -3.39
N ASP A 43 -13.49 2.62 -4.71
CA ASP A 43 -14.30 1.58 -5.35
C ASP A 43 -13.85 0.17 -4.92
N TRP A 44 -12.52 -0.05 -4.80
CA TRP A 44 -11.98 -1.29 -4.26
C TRP A 44 -12.30 -1.44 -2.76
N ARG A 45 -12.16 -0.37 -1.97
CA ARG A 45 -12.53 -0.39 -0.55
C ARG A 45 -14.01 -0.67 -0.34
N MET A 46 -14.89 -0.23 -1.24
CA MET A 46 -16.32 -0.54 -1.22
C MET A 46 -16.65 -1.95 -1.75
N GLY A 47 -15.66 -2.68 -2.27
CA GLY A 47 -15.84 -4.02 -2.82
C GLY A 47 -16.47 -4.05 -4.22
N ARG A 48 -16.48 -2.92 -4.95
CA ARG A 48 -16.94 -2.84 -6.34
C ARG A 48 -15.92 -3.43 -7.32
N ILE A 49 -14.66 -3.48 -6.89
CA ILE A 49 -13.54 -4.05 -7.64
C ILE A 49 -13.05 -5.28 -6.89
N SER A 50 -12.89 -6.40 -7.62
CA SER A 50 -12.51 -7.69 -7.02
C SER A 50 -11.08 -7.72 -6.48
N ASN A 51 -10.14 -7.08 -7.17
CA ASN A 51 -8.74 -6.99 -6.75
C ASN A 51 -8.11 -5.64 -7.14
N LEU A 52 -7.23 -5.12 -6.29
CA LEU A 52 -6.64 -3.78 -6.45
C LEU A 52 -5.78 -3.67 -7.73
N GLU A 53 -4.98 -4.70 -8.03
CA GLU A 53 -4.04 -4.67 -9.17
C GLU A 53 -4.73 -4.43 -10.51
N ARG A 54 -6.00 -4.83 -10.66
CA ARG A 54 -6.79 -4.62 -11.89
C ARG A 54 -7.02 -3.15 -12.23
N VAL A 55 -7.06 -2.27 -11.22
CA VAL A 55 -7.33 -0.83 -11.41
C VAL A 55 -6.08 0.03 -11.26
N CYS A 56 -4.93 -0.58 -11.02
CA CYS A 56 -3.65 0.10 -11.07
C CYS A 56 -3.29 0.47 -12.51
N ARG A 57 -2.76 1.67 -12.71
CA ARG A 57 -2.33 2.22 -14.01
C ARG A 57 -0.94 1.73 -14.44
N ALA A 58 -0.58 0.51 -14.05
CA ALA A 58 0.70 -0.11 -14.32
C ALA A 58 0.56 -1.63 -14.44
N ASN A 59 1.47 -2.26 -15.18
CA ASN A 59 1.54 -3.71 -15.24
C ASN A 59 2.05 -4.33 -13.93
N LEU A 60 1.79 -5.62 -13.73
CA LEU A 60 2.16 -6.35 -12.50
C LEU A 60 3.67 -6.31 -12.21
N SER A 61 4.50 -6.28 -13.25
CA SER A 61 5.96 -6.17 -13.11
C SER A 61 6.36 -4.84 -12.46
N LYS A 62 5.79 -3.72 -12.89
CA LYS A 62 6.04 -2.41 -12.28
C LYS A 62 5.50 -2.31 -10.85
N LEU A 63 4.33 -2.87 -10.59
CA LEU A 63 3.79 -2.92 -9.24
C LEU A 63 4.70 -3.73 -8.30
N SER A 64 5.21 -4.87 -8.77
CA SER A 64 6.18 -5.68 -8.04
C SER A 64 7.48 -4.93 -7.77
N ILE A 65 7.98 -4.14 -8.73
CA ILE A 65 9.15 -3.27 -8.54
C ILE A 65 8.87 -2.22 -7.47
N ALA A 66 7.70 -1.58 -7.51
CA ALA A 66 7.32 -0.58 -6.51
C ALA A 66 7.29 -1.16 -5.09
N MET A 67 6.68 -2.33 -4.91
CA MET A 67 6.65 -3.02 -3.61
C MET A 67 8.04 -3.43 -3.12
N LYS A 68 8.89 -3.94 -4.01
CA LYS A 68 10.29 -4.30 -3.69
C LYS A 68 11.10 -3.06 -3.27
N GLU A 69 10.96 -1.95 -3.99
CA GLU A 69 11.67 -0.72 -3.68
C GLU A 69 11.17 -0.10 -2.37
N LEU A 70 9.87 -0.11 -2.10
CA LEU A 70 9.31 0.31 -0.82
C LEU A 70 9.87 -0.51 0.35
N ARG A 71 9.92 -1.84 0.20
CA ARG A 71 10.50 -2.72 1.22
C ARG A 71 11.99 -2.42 1.44
N LYS A 72 12.74 -2.15 0.37
CA LYS A 72 14.15 -1.76 0.46
C LYS A 72 14.32 -0.43 1.21
N PHE A 73 13.55 0.59 0.82
CA PHE A 73 13.53 1.89 1.50
C PHE A 73 13.21 1.75 2.99
N ALA A 74 12.20 0.96 3.34
CA ALA A 74 11.81 0.73 4.73
C ALA A 74 12.93 0.09 5.56
N ARG A 75 13.65 -0.89 5.00
CA ARG A 75 14.80 -1.51 5.67
C ARG A 75 15.95 -0.52 5.88
N GLU A 76 16.25 0.30 4.87
CA GLU A 76 17.30 1.32 4.95
C GLU A 76 16.98 2.41 6.00
N ASN A 77 15.69 2.67 6.24
CA ASN A 77 15.21 3.64 7.23
C ASN A 77 14.80 2.99 8.57
N ASN A 78 15.13 1.71 8.80
CA ASN A 78 14.81 0.96 10.02
C ASN A 78 13.31 0.99 10.40
N LEU A 79 12.41 1.05 9.41
CA LEU A 79 10.97 1.08 9.66
C LEU A 79 10.44 -0.30 10.07
N LYS A 80 9.54 -0.33 11.05
CA LYS A 80 8.92 -1.56 11.54
C LYS A 80 7.83 -2.02 10.58
N PRO A 81 7.89 -3.26 10.03
CA PRO A 81 6.79 -3.82 9.26
C PRO A 81 5.60 -4.14 10.19
N SER A 82 4.40 -3.78 9.77
CA SER A 82 3.14 -4.06 10.47
C SER A 82 2.09 -4.52 9.47
N LYS A 83 1.46 -5.67 9.73
CA LYS A 83 0.47 -6.23 8.81
C LYS A 83 -0.90 -5.61 9.03
N THR A 84 -1.51 -5.11 7.96
CA THR A 84 -2.84 -4.49 7.96
C THR A 84 -3.82 -5.32 7.15
N VAL A 85 -4.92 -5.72 7.77
CA VAL A 85 -6.00 -6.47 7.10
C VAL A 85 -6.98 -5.50 6.46
N TYR A 86 -7.21 -5.65 5.16
CA TYR A 86 -8.17 -4.82 4.42
C TYR A 86 -9.52 -5.54 4.34
N LYS A 87 -10.51 -4.97 5.02
CA LYS A 87 -11.91 -5.38 4.92
C LYS A 87 -12.68 -4.32 4.13
N LYS A 88 -13.71 -4.76 3.39
CA LYS A 88 -14.59 -3.83 2.69
C LYS A 88 -15.21 -2.82 3.65
N TRP A 89 -15.33 -1.59 3.19
CA TRP A 89 -16.02 -0.50 3.85
C TRP A 89 -17.53 -0.68 3.80
N GLY A 90 -18.21 0.08 4.65
CA GLY A 90 -19.67 0.11 4.72
C GLY A 90 -20.29 -0.91 5.68
N LYS A 91 -21.62 -0.92 5.68
CA LYS A 91 -22.46 -1.83 6.48
C LYS A 91 -22.58 -3.20 5.79
N GLY A 92 -22.83 -4.23 6.59
CA GLY A 92 -23.01 -5.62 6.11
C GLY A 92 -21.78 -6.51 6.32
N LYS A 93 -21.79 -7.68 5.66
CA LYS A 93 -20.78 -8.75 5.85
C LYS A 93 -19.36 -8.20 5.67
N LYS A 94 -18.47 -8.40 6.64
CA LYS A 94 -17.07 -7.99 6.53
C LYS A 94 -16.31 -8.96 5.61
N ILE A 95 -16.16 -8.58 4.34
CA ILE A 95 -15.45 -9.35 3.32
C ILE A 95 -13.99 -8.88 3.26
N LEU A 96 -13.05 -9.82 3.23
CA LEU A 96 -11.63 -9.53 3.01
C LEU A 96 -11.43 -9.10 1.55
N LEU A 97 -10.74 -7.97 1.38
CA LEU A 97 -10.37 -7.49 0.06
C LEU A 97 -9.08 -8.18 -0.40
N GLN A 98 -9.00 -8.45 -1.69
CA GLN A 98 -7.81 -9.04 -2.32
C GLN A 98 -7.03 -7.95 -3.05
N PHE A 99 -5.71 -8.04 -3.01
CA PHE A 99 -4.85 -7.17 -3.80
C PHE A 99 -4.63 -7.72 -5.20
N SER A 100 -4.38 -9.02 -5.30
CA SER A 100 -4.06 -9.72 -6.55
C SER A 100 -5.20 -10.62 -7.03
N LYS A 101 -5.29 -10.82 -8.36
CA LYS A 101 -6.32 -11.67 -8.98
C LYS A 101 -6.32 -13.11 -8.44
N TYR A 102 -5.16 -13.64 -8.10
CA TYR A 102 -4.97 -15.04 -7.69
C TYR A 102 -4.71 -15.20 -6.19
N ASN A 103 -4.86 -14.13 -5.41
CA ASN A 103 -4.66 -14.14 -3.96
C ASN A 103 -3.30 -14.76 -3.56
N LYS A 104 -2.23 -14.42 -4.29
CA LYS A 104 -0.91 -15.03 -4.08
C LYS A 104 -0.35 -14.56 -2.73
N PRO A 105 -0.03 -15.44 -1.77
CA PRO A 105 0.30 -15.04 -0.39
C PRO A 105 1.40 -13.98 -0.29
N ALA A 106 2.47 -14.12 -1.07
CA ALA A 106 3.57 -13.16 -1.07
C ALA A 106 3.17 -11.77 -1.60
N ILE A 107 2.23 -11.70 -2.54
CA ILE A 107 1.71 -10.44 -3.08
C ILE A 107 0.77 -9.80 -2.05
N GLU A 108 -0.16 -10.57 -1.50
CA GLU A 108 -1.09 -10.09 -0.47
C GLU A 108 -0.33 -9.56 0.75
N GLU A 109 0.74 -10.24 1.17
CA GLU A 109 1.62 -9.79 2.24
C GLU A 109 2.34 -8.48 1.90
N ALA A 110 2.89 -8.37 0.69
CA ALA A 110 3.60 -7.16 0.26
C ALA A 110 2.68 -5.93 0.27
N TYR A 111 1.43 -6.06 -0.16
CA TYR A 111 0.47 -4.95 -0.14
C TYR A 111 -0.16 -4.68 1.22
N SER A 112 -0.26 -5.70 2.09
CA SER A 112 -0.80 -5.55 3.44
C SER A 112 0.22 -5.08 4.47
N THR A 113 1.51 -5.12 4.17
CA THR A 113 2.54 -4.63 5.08
C THR A 113 2.66 -3.11 5.01
N HIS A 114 2.34 -2.46 6.12
CA HIS A 114 2.63 -1.06 6.37
C HIS A 114 4.00 -0.94 7.05
N TYR A 115 4.68 0.19 6.86
CA TYR A 115 5.98 0.45 7.47
C TYR A 115 5.86 1.65 8.41
N ILE A 116 6.14 1.44 9.68
CA ILE A 116 5.92 2.40 10.77
C ILE A 116 7.27 2.91 11.27
N ASP A 117 7.37 4.23 11.43
CA ASP A 117 8.47 4.86 12.15
C ASP A 117 8.27 4.67 13.67
N SER A 118 9.02 3.75 14.27
CA SER A 118 8.96 3.49 15.71
C SER A 118 9.45 4.66 16.57
N GLY A 119 10.13 5.65 15.99
CA GLY A 119 10.49 6.90 16.69
C GLY A 119 9.30 7.85 16.91
N LYS A 120 8.19 7.64 16.19
CA LYS A 120 6.95 8.42 16.27
C LYS A 120 5.73 7.59 16.71
N ASP A 121 5.92 6.34 17.15
CA ASP A 121 4.87 5.38 17.54
C ASP A 121 4.24 5.69 18.93
N SER A 122 4.08 6.98 19.26
CA SER A 122 3.30 7.42 20.42
C SER A 122 1.82 7.57 20.04
N GLY A 123 1.16 6.43 19.84
CA GLY A 123 -0.29 6.35 20.04
C GLY A 123 -1.15 6.30 18.78
N ARG A 124 -1.26 5.12 18.17
CA ARG A 124 -2.50 4.76 17.45
C ARG A 124 -2.98 3.36 17.81
N LYS A 125 -3.84 3.33 18.84
CA LYS A 125 -4.87 2.30 18.98
C LYS A 125 -5.58 2.17 17.63
N GLN A 126 -5.63 0.95 17.10
CA GLN A 126 -6.49 0.59 15.99
C GLN A 126 -7.88 1.16 16.24
N SER A 127 -8.27 2.16 15.44
CA SER A 127 -9.61 2.71 15.48
C SER A 127 -10.55 1.61 14.99
N ALA A 128 -11.23 0.98 15.95
CA ALA A 128 -12.48 0.31 15.72
C ALA A 128 -13.49 1.37 15.24
N ARG A 129 -14.01 1.18 14.03
CA ARG A 129 -15.37 1.53 13.59
C ARG A 129 -15.63 0.93 12.20
#